data_AF-A0A2M8LXH6-F1
#
_entry.id   AF-A0A2M8LXH6-F1
#
_cell.length_a   1.000
_cell.length_b   1.000
_cell.length_c   1.000
_cell.angle_alpha   90.00
_cell.angle_beta   90.00
_cell.angle_gamma   90.00
#
_symmetry.space_group_name_H-M   'P 1'
#
loop_
_entity.id
_entity.type
_entity.pdbx_description
1 polymer ?
#
loop_
_entity_poly.entity_id
_entity_poly.type
_entity_poly.pdbx_seq_one_letter_code
_entity_poly.pdbx_strand_id
1 'polypeptide(L)' 'MLAMRVQSGDLVEVEGQWQEVKAVRTQRYATGGTCVTFVFQTGPVLRFRAGDSVAIRRDGQEVS' A
#
# COMPACT_ATOMS: atom_id res chain seq x y z
N MET A 1 4.77 -13.01 10.09
CA MET A 1 4.21 -12.07 9.10
C MET A 1 3.00 -11.41 9.74
N LEU A 2 3.10 -10.13 10.10
CA LEU A 2 1.97 -9.38 10.65
C LEU A 2 1.16 -8.86 9.46
N ALA A 3 -0.10 -9.26 9.34
CA ALA A 3 -0.99 -8.72 8.33
C ALA A 3 -1.47 -7.34 8.78
N MET A 4 -0.72 -6.29 8.45
CA MET A 4 -1.10 -4.92 8.74
C MET A 4 -1.81 -4.28 7.56
N ARG A 5 -2.87 -3.52 7.85
CA ARG A 5 -3.59 -2.76 6.84
C ARG A 5 -2.86 -1.45 6.61
N VAL A 6 -2.45 -1.21 5.37
CA VAL A 6 -1.94 0.10 4.93
C VAL A 6 -3.04 1.15 5.07
N GLN A 7 -2.66 2.34 5.53
CA GLN A 7 -3.54 3.47 5.81
C GLN A 7 -3.00 4.74 5.14
N SER A 8 -3.82 5.78 5.13
CA SER A 8 -3.34 7.12 4.76
C SER A 8 -2.31 7.60 5.78
N GLY A 9 -1.23 8.24 5.30
CA GLY A 9 -0.09 8.70 6.10
C GLY A 9 1.05 7.69 6.20
N ASP A 10 0.82 6.42 5.83
CA ASP A 10 1.90 5.43 5.76
C ASP A 10 2.89 5.78 4.63
N LEU A 11 4.18 5.59 4.89
CA LEU A 11 5.20 5.56 3.85
C LEU A 11 5.35 4.13 3.35
N VAL A 12 5.20 3.91 2.05
CA VAL A 12 5.38 2.58 1.41
C VAL A 12 6.63 2.62 0.55
N GLU A 13 7.46 1.59 0.60
CA GLU A 13 8.58 1.46 -0.33
C GLU A 13 8.07 1.01 -1.71
N VAL A 14 8.40 1.80 -2.73
CA VAL A 14 8.11 1.55 -4.13
C VAL A 14 9.38 1.76 -4.92
N GLU A 15 9.89 0.70 -5.56
CA GLU A 15 11.08 0.79 -6.43
C GLU A 15 12.28 1.49 -5.76
N GLY A 16 12.49 1.23 -4.47
CA GLY A 16 13.58 1.84 -3.67
C GLY A 16 13.31 3.26 -3.18
N GLN A 17 12.10 3.79 -3.37
CA GLN A 17 11.69 5.11 -2.89
C GLN A 17 10.51 5.01 -1.92
N TRP A 18 10.58 5.77 -0.83
CA TRP A 18 9.47 5.87 0.12
C TRP A 18 8.44 6.88 -0.37
N GLN A 19 7.19 6.44 -0.53
CA GLN A 19 6.08 7.27 -0.98
C GLN A 19 4.96 7.29 0.05
N GLU A 20 4.46 8.49 0.36
CA GLU A 20 3.41 8.67 1.35
C GLU A 20 2.02 8.40 0.74
N VAL A 21 1.28 7.49 1.38
CA VAL A 21 -0.06 7.10 0.97
C VAL A 21 -1.04 8.19 1.33
N LYS A 22 -1.64 8.80 0.32
CA LYS A 22 -2.76 9.74 0.45
C LYS A 22 -4.08 9.03 0.68
N ALA A 23 -4.31 7.91 0.00
CA ALA A 23 -5.53 7.13 0.15
C ALA A 23 -5.32 5.66 -0.24
N VAL A 24 -6.08 4.78 0.41
CA VAL A 24 -6.15 3.36 0.07
C VAL A 24 -7.55 3.06 -0.44
N ARG A 25 -7.65 2.47 -1.64
CA ARG A 25 -8.92 2.02 -2.21
C ARG A 25 -8.90 0.52 -2.32
N THR A 26 -10.00 -0.13 -1.94
CA THR A 26 -10.17 -1.57 -2.07
C THR A 26 -11.26 -1.86 -3.09
N GLN A 27 -10.96 -2.70 -4.06
CA GLN A 27 -11.92 -3.17 -5.07
C GLN A 27 -11.87 -4.69 -5.17
N ARG A 28 -12.94 -5.31 -5.67
CA ARG A 28 -12.93 -6.72 -6.06
C ARG A 28 -12.67 -6.81 -7.57
N TYR A 29 -11.79 -7.72 -7.96
CA TYR A 29 -11.65 -8.08 -9.37
C TYR A 29 -12.91 -8.82 -9.85
N ALA A 30 -13.27 -8.64 -11.12
CA ALA A 30 -14.41 -9.33 -11.73
C ALA A 30 -14.24 -10.86 -11.69
N THR A 31 -13.00 -11.34 -11.73
CA THR A 31 -12.61 -12.76 -11.66
C THR A 31 -12.56 -13.32 -10.23
N GLY A 32 -12.94 -12.52 -9.23
CA GLY A 32 -12.71 -12.84 -7.81
C GLY A 32 -11.33 -12.39 -7.33
N GLY A 33 -11.21 -12.20 -6.01
CA GLY A 33 -10.03 -11.63 -5.37
C GLY A 33 -10.12 -10.13 -5.09
N THR A 34 -9.30 -9.65 -4.15
CA THR A 34 -9.30 -8.26 -3.68
C THR A 34 -8.09 -7.53 -4.27
N CYS A 35 -8.35 -6.41 -4.94
CA CYS A 35 -7.37 -5.43 -5.36
C CYS A 35 -7.27 -4.32 -4.30
N VAL A 36 -6.05 -3.95 -3.94
CA VAL A 36 -5.76 -2.78 -3.11
C VAL A 36 -5.02 -1.77 -3.98
N THR A 37 -5.52 -0.54 -4.02
CA THR A 37 -4.92 0.55 -4.80
C THR A 37 -4.40 1.61 -3.84
N PHE A 38 -3.11 1.93 -3.93
CA PHE A 38 -2.49 3.03 -3.21
C PHE A 38 -2.45 4.26 -4.09
N VAL A 39 -3.03 5.34 -3.56
CA VAL A 39 -2.91 6.68 -4.13
C VAL A 39 -1.90 7.42 -3.28
N PHE A 40 -0.79 7.86 -3.88
CA PHE A 40 0.24 8.63 -3.20
C PHE A 40 -0.03 10.13 -3.28
N GLN A 41 0.66 10.91 -2.45
CA GLN A 41 0.59 12.38 -2.54
C GLN A 41 1.12 12.89 -3.89
N THR A 42 2.18 12.26 -4.40
CA THR A 42 2.81 12.55 -5.69
C THR A 42 3.07 11.24 -6.45
N GLY A 43 3.12 11.28 -7.78
CA GLY A 43 3.46 10.11 -8.59
C GLY A 43 2.27 9.23 -9.02
N PRO A 44 2.56 8.04 -9.59
CA PRO A 44 1.54 7.16 -10.15
C PRO A 44 0.76 6.40 -9.07
N VAL A 45 -0.49 6.07 -9.39
CA VAL A 45 -1.30 5.19 -8.54
C VAL A 45 -0.83 3.74 -8.73
N LEU A 46 -0.60 3.02 -7.63
CA LEU A 46 -0.19 1.61 -7.68
C LEU A 46 -1.30 0.67 -7.25
N ARG A 47 -1.32 -0.52 -7.85
CA ARG A 47 -2.28 -1.58 -7.56
C ARG A 47 -1.56 -2.85 -7.13
N PHE A 48 -2.09 -3.44 -6.08
CA PHE A 48 -1.60 -4.64 -5.43
C PHE A 48 -2.74 -5.65 -5.35
N ARG A 49 -2.39 -6.93 -5.35
CA ARG A 49 -3.31 -7.97 -4.91
C ARG A 49 -3.27 -8.02 -3.39
N ALA A 50 -4.43 -8.28 -2.77
CA ALA A 50 -4.43 -8.58 -1.35
C ALA A 50 -3.58 -9.83 -1.08
N GLY A 51 -2.59 -9.70 -0.20
CA GLY A 51 -1.60 -10.72 0.09
C GLY A 51 -0.19 -10.39 -0.44
N ASP A 52 -0.06 -9.41 -1.33
CA ASP A 52 1.25 -8.88 -1.72
C ASP A 52 1.90 -8.22 -0.50
N SER A 53 3.21 -8.46 -0.32
CA SER A 53 4.00 -7.90 0.77
C SER A 53 4.59 -6.57 0.34
N VAL A 54 4.49 -5.57 1.22
CA VAL A 54 5.05 -4.24 1.01
C VAL A 54 5.72 -3.78 2.30
N ALA A 55 6.89 -3.15 2.18
CA ALA A 55 7.52 -2.50 3.32
C ALA A 55 6.79 -1.20 3.63
N ILE A 56 6.42 -1.01 4.89
CA ILE A 56 5.75 0.21 5.36
C ILE A 56 6.56 0.87 6.47
N ARG A 57 6.49 2.20 6.54
CA ARG A 57 6.94 2.99 7.67
C ARG A 57 5.76 3.79 8.22
N ARG A 58 5.45 3.58 9.49
CA ARG A 58 4.41 4.31 10.22
C ARG A 58 5.03 4.88 11.49
N ASP A 59 4.86 6.17 11.72
CA ASP A 59 5.39 6.87 12.90
C ASP A 59 6.91 6.65 13.14
N GLY A 60 7.68 6.47 12.05
CA GLY A 60 9.12 6.21 12.12
C GLY A 60 9.52 4.75 12.40
N GLN A 61 8.56 3.84 12.60
CA GLN A 61 8.82 2.40 12.67
C GLN A 61 8.64 1.75 11.30
N GLU A 62 9.67 1.04 10.85
CA GLU A 62 9.59 0.18 9.67
C GLU A 62 8.96 -1.17 10.04
N VAL A 63 8.01 -1.61 9.22
CA VAL A 63 7.22 -2.81 9.41
C VAL A 63 7.12 -3.53 8.04
N SER A 64 7.48 -4.81 8.00
CA SER A 64 7.53 -5.65 6.81
C SER A 64 6.83 -7.00 6.98
#